data_AF-A0A966IX25-F1
#
_entry.id   AF-A0A966IX25-F1
#
_cell.length_a   1.000
_cell.length_b   1.000
_cell.length_c   1.000
_cell.angle_alpha   90.00
_cell.angle_beta   90.00
_cell.angle_gamma   90.00
#
_symmetry.space_group_name_H-M   'P 1'
#
loop_
_entity.id
_entity.type
_entity.pdbx_description
1 polymer ?
#
loop_
_entity_poly.entity_id
_entity_poly.type
_entity_poly.pdbx_seq_one_letter_code
_entity_poly.pdbx_strand_id
1 'polypeptide(L)'
;YLGHIAPELVAKIEKWTGSRDLFTENRVDEQLAKALDRKVYLPSGGSLVIDKTEAMVVIDVNTGKFIGKGGNLEETVTKNNLEAAEEIARQLRLRDLGGIIVIDFIDMVLESNREQVLRRLVECLGRDRTKHQVAEVTSLGLVQMTRKRVGQGLIEAFSTTCESCGGRGIHVHMEPVNKRSLDREISPTNESEDSQPEEREEKDDDVEVEESKESRKPFGRRRRRAASSGIVTPGGSV
;
A
#
# COMPACT_ATOMS: atom_id res chain seq x y z
N TYR A 1 12.75 26.27 11.02
CA TYR A 1 12.52 24.81 11.12
C TYR A 1 13.68 24.01 10.55
N LEU A 2 13.89 23.92 9.22
CA LEU A 2 14.97 23.10 8.64
C LEU A 2 16.38 23.50 9.05
N GLY A 3 16.66 24.80 9.22
CA GLY A 3 17.96 25.27 9.73
C GLY A 3 18.33 24.77 11.14
N HIS A 4 17.38 24.22 11.91
CA HIS A 4 17.65 23.63 13.22
C HIS A 4 17.64 22.09 13.20
N ILE A 5 16.87 21.47 12.31
CA ILE A 5 16.61 20.01 12.31
C ILE A 5 17.42 19.26 11.25
N ALA A 6 17.65 19.88 10.10
CA ALA A 6 18.41 19.29 8.98
C ALA A 6 19.10 20.41 8.17
N PRO A 7 20.12 21.09 8.74
CA PRO A 7 20.77 22.24 8.11
C PRO A 7 21.34 21.93 6.71
N GLU A 8 21.76 20.69 6.48
CA GLU A 8 22.28 20.20 5.20
C GLU A 8 21.24 20.18 4.07
N LEU A 9 19.95 20.14 4.40
CA LEU A 9 18.88 20.21 3.40
C LEU A 9 18.54 21.64 2.98
N VAL A 10 18.96 22.65 3.76
CA VAL A 10 18.68 24.06 3.46
C VAL A 10 19.28 24.47 2.12
N ALA A 11 20.48 23.98 1.80
CA ALA A 11 21.14 24.24 0.52
C ALA A 11 20.45 23.61 -0.70
N LYS A 12 19.48 22.70 -0.49
CA LYS A 12 18.70 22.05 -1.57
C LYS A 12 17.37 22.74 -1.83
N ILE A 13 17.05 23.80 -1.08
CA ILE A 13 15.79 24.52 -1.23
C ILE A 13 16.01 25.74 -2.10
N GLU A 14 15.22 25.82 -3.17
CA GLU A 14 15.20 26.95 -4.07
C GLU A 14 13.78 27.49 -4.18
N LYS A 15 13.64 28.82 -4.12
CA LYS A 15 12.34 29.46 -4.32
C LYS A 15 12.01 29.41 -5.81
N TRP A 16 10.86 28.84 -6.15
CA TRP A 16 10.32 28.94 -7.51
C TRP A 16 9.99 30.39 -7.86
N THR A 17 10.56 30.90 -8.94
CA THR A 17 10.32 32.27 -9.46
C THR A 17 9.77 32.27 -10.88
N GLY A 18 9.35 31.10 -11.39
CA GLY A 18 8.71 30.99 -12.70
C GLY A 18 7.37 31.72 -12.76
N SER A 19 7.00 32.19 -13.94
CA SER A 19 5.69 32.83 -14.17
C SER A 19 4.54 31.84 -14.29
N ARG A 20 4.84 30.57 -14.57
CA ARG A 20 3.87 29.47 -14.60
C ARG A 20 3.89 28.70 -13.28
N ASP A 21 2.80 27.99 -13.02
CA ASP A 21 2.71 27.07 -11.90
C ASP A 21 3.82 26.00 -11.95
N LEU A 22 4.36 25.64 -10.79
CA LEU A 22 5.47 24.71 -10.64
C LEU A 22 5.13 23.32 -11.18
N PHE A 23 3.92 22.83 -10.94
CA PHE A 23 3.48 21.50 -11.37
C PHE A 23 3.22 21.45 -12.86
N THR A 24 2.65 22.50 -13.42
CA THR A 24 2.47 22.61 -14.87
C THR A 24 3.82 22.66 -15.60
N GLU A 25 4.77 23.47 -15.14
CA GLU A 25 6.09 23.56 -15.78
C GLU A 25 6.87 22.24 -15.71
N ASN A 26 6.71 21.47 -14.62
CA ASN A 26 7.30 20.13 -14.47
C ASN A 26 6.42 19.00 -15.02
N ARG A 27 5.30 19.33 -15.70
CA ARG A 27 4.35 18.38 -16.30
C ARG A 27 3.86 17.32 -15.32
N VAL A 28 3.67 17.69 -14.05
CA VAL A 28 3.15 16.80 -13.02
C VAL A 28 1.69 16.47 -13.28
N ASP A 29 0.91 17.42 -13.80
CA ASP A 29 -0.52 17.21 -14.13
C ASP A 29 -0.72 16.09 -15.15
N GLU A 30 0.15 16.01 -16.16
CA GLU A 30 0.11 14.94 -17.15
C GLU A 30 0.48 13.58 -16.54
N GLN A 31 1.43 13.57 -15.60
CA GLN A 31 1.80 12.35 -14.88
C GLN A 31 0.69 11.90 -13.93
N LEU A 32 0.00 12.85 -13.30
CA LEU A 32 -1.16 12.61 -12.45
C LEU A 32 -2.32 12.02 -13.24
N ALA A 33 -2.67 12.62 -14.39
CA ALA A 33 -3.70 12.09 -15.28
C ALA A 33 -3.41 10.62 -15.68
N LYS A 34 -2.17 10.33 -16.09
CA LYS A 34 -1.73 8.96 -16.39
C LYS A 34 -1.78 8.02 -15.19
N ALA A 35 -1.56 8.54 -13.97
CA ALA A 35 -1.64 7.75 -12.75
C ALA A 35 -3.09 7.45 -12.32
N LEU A 36 -4.06 8.22 -12.81
CA LEU A 36 -5.49 7.96 -12.60
C LEU A 36 -6.06 6.95 -13.60
N ASP A 37 -5.42 6.78 -14.77
CA ASP A 37 -5.84 5.80 -15.76
C ASP A 37 -5.84 4.37 -15.22
N ARG A 38 -6.89 3.61 -15.54
CA ARG A 38 -7.00 2.19 -15.20
C ARG A 38 -5.89 1.33 -15.84
N LYS A 39 -5.45 1.70 -17.04
CA LYS A 39 -4.46 0.97 -17.84
C LYS A 39 -3.11 1.69 -17.84
N VAL A 40 -2.03 0.97 -17.56
CA VAL A 40 -0.67 1.49 -17.57
C VAL A 40 0.12 0.80 -18.67
N TYR A 41 0.74 1.55 -19.57
CA TYR A 41 1.54 0.97 -20.65
C TYR A 41 2.98 0.71 -20.19
N LEU A 42 3.52 -0.45 -20.58
CA LEU A 42 4.90 -0.84 -20.34
C LEU A 42 5.79 -0.40 -21.51
N PRO A 43 7.09 -0.16 -21.28
CA PRO A 43 8.04 0.27 -22.33
C PRO A 43 8.09 -0.69 -23.53
N SER A 44 8.05 -2.00 -23.29
CA SER A 44 8.03 -3.01 -24.37
C SER A 44 6.68 -3.17 -25.08
N GLY A 45 5.70 -2.32 -24.78
CA GLY A 45 4.38 -2.30 -25.44
C GLY A 45 3.32 -3.21 -24.80
N GLY A 46 3.66 -3.92 -23.72
CA GLY A 46 2.69 -4.55 -22.82
C GLY A 46 1.89 -3.52 -22.01
N SER A 47 1.04 -3.99 -21.11
CA SER A 47 0.28 -3.09 -20.24
C SER A 47 -0.19 -3.78 -18.97
N LEU A 48 -0.28 -3.01 -17.89
CA LEU A 48 -0.97 -3.40 -16.67
C LEU A 48 -2.41 -2.89 -16.70
N VAL A 49 -3.32 -3.68 -16.16
CA VAL A 49 -4.68 -3.24 -15.82
C VAL A 49 -4.82 -3.32 -14.32
N ILE A 50 -5.14 -2.19 -13.67
CA ILE A 50 -5.23 -2.11 -12.21
C ILE A 50 -6.69 -1.89 -11.83
N ASP A 51 -7.26 -2.89 -11.20
CA ASP A 51 -8.64 -2.86 -10.70
C ASP A 51 -8.66 -2.81 -9.17
N LYS A 52 -9.43 -1.88 -8.65
CA LYS A 52 -9.70 -1.78 -7.23
C LYS A 52 -11.11 -2.28 -6.97
N THR A 53 -11.21 -3.31 -6.15
CA THR A 53 -12.48 -3.81 -5.63
C THR A 53 -12.67 -3.32 -4.20
N GLU A 54 -13.79 -3.69 -3.58
CA GLU A 54 -14.07 -3.40 -2.18
C GLU A 54 -13.02 -4.03 -1.23
N ALA A 55 -12.66 -5.29 -1.48
CA ALA A 55 -11.83 -6.06 -0.57
C ALA A 55 -10.33 -6.06 -0.94
N MET A 56 -10.01 -5.96 -2.23
CA MET A 56 -8.64 -6.11 -2.72
C MET A 56 -8.35 -5.34 -4.00
N VAL A 57 -7.07 -5.19 -4.32
CA VAL A 57 -6.59 -4.68 -5.60
C VAL A 57 -6.13 -5.86 -6.46
N VAL A 58 -6.58 -5.89 -7.70
CA VAL A 58 -6.18 -6.89 -8.70
C VAL A 58 -5.38 -6.20 -9.79
N ILE A 59 -4.23 -6.76 -10.15
CA ILE A 59 -3.38 -6.24 -11.21
C ILE A 59 -3.16 -7.34 -12.24
N ASP A 60 -3.55 -7.06 -13.48
CA ASP A 60 -3.43 -7.98 -14.61
C ASP A 60 -2.34 -7.52 -15.57
N VAL A 61 -1.47 -8.45 -16.00
CA VAL A 61 -0.36 -8.17 -16.92
C VAL A 61 -0.71 -8.65 -18.32
N ASN A 62 -0.80 -7.70 -19.25
CA ASN A 62 -1.04 -8.00 -20.66
C ASN A 62 0.23 -7.81 -21.48
N THR A 63 0.41 -8.68 -22.46
CA THR A 63 1.42 -8.54 -23.52
C THR A 63 0.98 -7.55 -24.61
N GLY A 64 1.94 -6.92 -25.28
CA GLY A 64 1.69 -6.01 -26.40
C GLY A 64 1.46 -6.72 -27.74
N LYS A 65 1.22 -5.96 -28.82
CA LYS A 65 0.98 -6.51 -30.18
C LYS A 65 2.22 -7.15 -30.85
N PHE A 66 3.41 -7.09 -30.23
CA PHE A 66 4.68 -7.50 -30.85
C PHE A 66 5.16 -8.91 -30.48
N ILE A 67 4.31 -9.70 -29.83
CA ILE A 67 4.62 -11.08 -29.47
C ILE A 67 4.90 -11.89 -30.75
N GLY A 68 6.06 -12.53 -30.83
CA GLY A 68 6.35 -13.52 -31.87
C GLY A 68 6.87 -12.99 -33.22
N LYS A 69 7.21 -11.71 -33.37
CA LYS A 69 7.99 -11.24 -34.54
C LYS A 69 9.47 -11.61 -34.40
N GLY A 70 9.77 -12.91 -34.50
CA GLY A 70 11.13 -13.42 -34.77
C GLY A 70 11.96 -13.92 -33.58
N GLY A 71 11.36 -14.29 -32.44
CA GLY A 71 12.10 -14.79 -31.26
C GLY A 71 11.31 -15.76 -30.39
N ASN A 72 11.94 -16.27 -29.33
CA ASN A 72 11.35 -17.21 -28.37
C ASN A 72 10.23 -16.51 -27.57
N LEU A 73 9.01 -17.07 -27.62
CA LEU A 73 7.83 -16.56 -26.92
C LEU A 73 8.07 -16.47 -25.41
N GLU A 74 8.72 -17.49 -24.84
CA GLU A 74 8.98 -17.59 -23.39
C GLU A 74 9.88 -16.44 -22.90
N GLU A 75 10.89 -16.07 -23.68
CA GLU A 75 11.78 -14.93 -23.34
C GLU A 75 11.03 -13.61 -23.38
N THR A 76 10.13 -13.45 -24.37
CA THR A 76 9.31 -12.24 -24.51
C THR A 76 8.35 -12.10 -23.32
N VAL A 77 7.70 -13.19 -22.92
CA VAL A 77 6.81 -13.23 -21.75
C VAL A 77 7.58 -12.90 -20.48
N THR A 78 8.72 -13.55 -20.27
CA THR A 78 9.57 -13.35 -19.08
C THR A 78 10.02 -11.89 -18.99
N LYS A 79 10.49 -11.31 -20.10
CA LYS A 79 10.87 -9.89 -20.15
C LYS A 79 9.71 -8.96 -19.82
N ASN A 80 8.51 -9.23 -20.36
CA ASN A 80 7.33 -8.42 -20.07
C ASN A 80 6.93 -8.50 -18.59
N ASN A 81 6.99 -9.69 -17.99
CA ASN A 81 6.71 -9.88 -16.56
C ASN A 81 7.75 -9.20 -15.66
N LEU A 82 9.03 -9.17 -16.05
CA LEU A 82 10.06 -8.42 -15.32
C LEU A 82 9.81 -6.91 -15.36
N GLU A 83 9.48 -6.36 -16.53
CA GLU A 83 9.07 -4.94 -16.65
C GLU A 83 7.80 -4.65 -15.84
N ALA A 84 6.83 -5.57 -15.88
CA ALA A 84 5.61 -5.47 -15.09
C ALA A 84 5.90 -5.43 -13.59
N ALA A 85 6.80 -6.28 -13.07
CA ALA A 85 7.16 -6.29 -11.66
C ALA A 85 7.74 -4.94 -11.18
N GLU A 86 8.59 -4.32 -11.99
CA GLU A 86 9.14 -2.99 -11.72
C GLU A 86 8.06 -1.91 -11.69
N GLU A 87 7.18 -1.93 -12.69
CA GLU A 87 6.12 -0.95 -12.86
C GLU A 87 5.03 -1.10 -11.80
N ILE A 88 4.68 -2.33 -11.42
CA ILE A 88 3.76 -2.60 -10.31
C ILE A 88 4.27 -1.96 -9.02
N ALA A 89 5.53 -2.22 -8.64
CA ALA A 89 6.12 -1.63 -7.45
C ALA A 89 6.09 -0.09 -7.50
N ARG A 90 6.28 0.52 -8.68
CA ARG A 90 6.15 1.96 -8.88
C ARG A 90 4.71 2.44 -8.68
N GLN A 91 3.73 1.77 -9.27
CA GLN A 91 2.31 2.13 -9.19
C GLN A 91 1.74 1.98 -7.79
N LEU A 92 2.16 0.96 -7.03
CA LEU A 92 1.77 0.80 -5.61
C LEU A 92 2.12 2.04 -4.79
N ARG A 93 3.30 2.64 -5.03
CA ARG A 93 3.74 3.86 -4.36
C ARG A 93 3.02 5.10 -4.88
N LEU A 94 2.93 5.25 -6.20
CA LEU A 94 2.35 6.45 -6.81
C LEU A 94 0.87 6.61 -6.55
N ARG A 95 0.14 5.49 -6.56
CA ARG A 95 -1.31 5.48 -6.33
C ARG A 95 -1.69 5.25 -4.87
N ASP A 96 -0.70 5.06 -3.99
CA ASP A 96 -0.84 4.60 -2.60
C ASP A 96 -1.84 3.43 -2.47
N LEU A 97 -1.57 2.34 -3.19
CA LEU A 97 -2.39 1.14 -3.16
C LEU A 97 -2.02 0.32 -1.93
N GLY A 98 -3.01 -0.08 -1.15
CA GLY A 98 -2.81 -0.84 0.08
C GLY A 98 -4.01 -1.74 0.38
N GLY A 99 -3.79 -2.71 1.28
CA GLY A 99 -4.67 -3.84 1.51
C GLY A 99 -4.09 -5.13 0.91
N ILE A 100 -4.97 -6.06 0.57
CA ILE A 100 -4.62 -7.27 -0.16
C ILE A 100 -4.48 -6.90 -1.64
N ILE A 101 -3.37 -7.30 -2.24
CA ILE A 101 -3.07 -7.08 -3.65
C ILE A 101 -2.80 -8.44 -4.29
N VAL A 102 -3.45 -8.71 -5.41
CA VAL A 102 -3.28 -9.92 -6.21
C VAL A 102 -2.75 -9.52 -7.57
N ILE A 103 -1.69 -10.17 -8.03
CA ILE A 103 -1.05 -9.90 -9.31
C ILE A 103 -1.14 -11.15 -10.17
N ASP A 104 -1.72 -10.99 -11.35
CA ASP A 104 -1.84 -12.01 -12.39
C ASP A 104 -0.76 -11.76 -13.45
N PHE A 105 0.38 -12.45 -13.29
CA PHE A 105 1.44 -12.44 -14.29
C PHE A 105 1.08 -13.39 -15.44
N ILE A 106 1.59 -13.11 -16.63
CA ILE A 106 1.41 -14.00 -17.78
C ILE A 106 2.07 -15.35 -17.47
N ASP A 107 1.39 -16.43 -17.82
CA ASP A 107 1.86 -17.80 -17.63
C ASP A 107 3.29 -18.00 -18.17
N MET A 108 4.14 -18.59 -17.33
CA MET A 108 5.53 -18.96 -17.66
C MET A 108 5.70 -20.47 -17.50
N VAL A 109 6.33 -21.10 -18.49
CA VAL A 109 6.54 -22.56 -18.47
C VAL A 109 7.66 -22.93 -17.50
N LEU A 110 8.73 -22.12 -17.47
CA LEU A 110 9.89 -22.41 -16.64
C LEU A 110 9.73 -21.86 -15.22
N GLU A 111 9.94 -22.71 -14.23
CA GLU A 111 9.96 -22.31 -12.82
C GLU A 111 11.03 -21.26 -12.50
N SER A 112 12.19 -21.39 -13.13
CA SER A 112 13.27 -20.41 -13.00
C SER A 112 12.87 -19.00 -13.47
N ASN A 113 11.97 -18.88 -14.46
CA ASN A 113 11.44 -17.58 -14.90
C ASN A 113 10.47 -17.00 -13.87
N ARG A 114 9.61 -17.84 -13.28
CA ARG A 114 8.70 -17.46 -12.19
C ARG A 114 9.47 -16.92 -10.98
N GLU A 115 10.52 -17.64 -10.57
CA GLU A 115 11.39 -17.20 -9.47
C GLU A 115 12.11 -15.88 -9.76
N GLN A 116 12.58 -15.68 -11.00
CA GLN A 116 13.21 -14.43 -11.42
C GLN A 116 12.25 -13.25 -11.31
N VAL A 117 11.01 -13.40 -11.78
CA VAL A 117 9.98 -12.35 -11.68
C VAL A 117 9.64 -12.04 -10.22
N LEU A 118 9.48 -13.07 -9.38
CA LEU A 118 9.20 -12.88 -7.95
C LEU A 118 10.36 -12.16 -7.24
N ARG A 119 11.60 -12.57 -7.52
CA ARG A 119 12.80 -11.90 -6.99
C ARG A 119 12.84 -10.44 -7.41
N ARG A 120 12.57 -10.16 -8.69
CA ARG A 120 12.55 -8.79 -9.21
C ARG A 120 11.49 -7.93 -8.51
N LEU A 121 10.29 -8.48 -8.30
CA LEU A 121 9.22 -7.80 -7.57
C LEU A 121 9.66 -7.45 -6.14
N VAL A 122 10.25 -8.39 -5.41
CA VAL A 122 10.75 -8.18 -4.04
C VAL A 122 11.86 -7.12 -4.00
N GLU A 123 12.81 -7.15 -4.94
CA GLU A 123 13.86 -6.13 -5.04
C GLU A 123 13.29 -4.72 -5.26
N CYS A 124 12.30 -4.60 -6.16
CA CYS A 124 11.66 -3.32 -6.47
C CYS A 124 10.80 -2.80 -5.31
N LEU A 125 10.19 -3.70 -4.53
CA LEU A 125 9.47 -3.38 -3.31
C LEU A 125 10.40 -2.97 -2.16
N GLY A 126 11.67 -3.37 -2.17
CA GLY A 126 12.68 -2.93 -1.19
C GLY A 126 12.90 -1.41 -1.12
N ARG A 127 12.45 -0.66 -2.13
CA ARG A 127 12.45 0.82 -2.13
C ARG A 127 11.17 1.44 -1.56
N ASP A 128 10.16 0.64 -1.29
CA ASP A 128 8.91 1.09 -0.66
C ASP A 128 9.08 1.23 0.84
N ARG A 129 8.78 2.42 1.36
CA ARG A 129 8.85 2.74 2.79
C ARG A 129 7.66 2.15 3.56
N THR A 130 6.59 1.79 2.83
CA THR A 130 5.38 1.23 3.42
C THR A 130 5.59 -0.24 3.69
N LYS A 131 5.21 -0.69 4.89
CA LYS A 131 5.29 -2.11 5.26
C LYS A 131 4.50 -2.95 4.27
N HIS A 132 5.15 -3.95 3.72
CA HIS A 132 4.57 -4.87 2.75
C HIS A 132 5.09 -6.28 3.02
N GLN A 133 4.32 -7.27 2.59
CA GLN A 133 4.70 -8.67 2.65
C GLN A 133 4.24 -9.36 1.38
N VAL A 134 5.18 -9.97 0.66
CA VAL A 134 4.88 -10.82 -0.49
C VAL A 134 4.69 -12.25 0.02
N ALA A 135 3.56 -12.86 -0.31
CA ALA A 135 3.28 -14.26 -0.01
C ALA A 135 3.72 -15.16 -1.19
N GLU A 136 3.60 -16.47 -0.99
CA GLU A 136 3.90 -17.44 -2.03
C GLU A 136 2.95 -17.35 -3.22
N VAL A 137 3.40 -17.86 -4.36
CA VAL A 137 2.57 -18.00 -5.56
C VAL A 137 1.48 -19.04 -5.27
N THR A 138 0.24 -18.71 -5.58
CA THR A 138 -0.89 -19.63 -5.42
C THR A 138 -0.79 -20.82 -6.37
N SER A 139 -1.56 -21.86 -6.11
CA SER A 139 -1.76 -22.96 -7.06
C SER A 139 -2.36 -22.53 -8.41
N LEU A 140 -2.95 -21.33 -8.48
CA LEU A 140 -3.52 -20.74 -9.70
C LEU A 140 -2.51 -19.83 -10.44
N GLY A 141 -1.27 -19.72 -9.99
CA GLY A 141 -0.25 -18.87 -10.62
C GLY A 141 -0.27 -17.41 -10.19
N LEU A 142 -1.24 -17.00 -9.36
CA LEU A 142 -1.35 -15.63 -8.86
C LEU A 142 -0.32 -15.34 -7.76
N VAL A 143 0.29 -14.15 -7.80
CA VAL A 143 1.13 -13.63 -6.72
C VAL A 143 0.26 -12.82 -5.77
N GLN A 144 0.34 -13.14 -4.47
CA GLN A 144 -0.37 -12.39 -3.43
C GLN A 144 0.59 -11.56 -2.60
N MET A 145 0.16 -10.36 -2.21
CA MET A 145 0.88 -9.56 -1.25
C MET A 145 -0.05 -8.71 -0.39
N THR A 146 0.45 -8.26 0.75
CA THR A 146 -0.19 -7.22 1.54
C THR A 146 0.69 -5.99 1.57
N ARG A 147 0.07 -4.81 1.56
CA ARG A 147 0.74 -3.52 1.75
C ARG A 147 -0.09 -2.68 2.72
N LYS A 148 0.53 -2.16 3.77
CA LYS A 148 -0.17 -1.33 4.76
C LYS A 148 -0.80 -0.13 4.07
N ARG A 149 -2.08 0.14 4.33
CA ARG A 149 -2.73 1.37 3.85
C ARG A 149 -2.27 2.55 4.71
N VAL A 150 -1.69 3.57 4.07
CA VAL A 150 -1.18 4.77 4.76
C VAL A 150 -2.14 5.94 4.59
N GLY A 151 -2.70 6.12 3.38
CA GLY A 151 -3.74 7.10 3.09
C GLY A 151 -4.95 6.49 2.39
N GLN A 152 -5.74 7.38 1.80
CA GLN A 152 -6.97 7.04 1.07
C GLN A 152 -6.68 6.42 -0.31
N GLY A 153 -5.50 6.68 -0.87
CA GLY A 153 -5.14 6.31 -2.24
C GLY A 153 -5.53 7.37 -3.26
N LEU A 154 -4.81 7.40 -4.38
CA LEU A 154 -4.91 8.47 -5.38
C LEU A 154 -6.30 8.53 -6.02
N ILE A 155 -6.79 7.39 -6.52
CA ILE A 155 -8.09 7.36 -7.23
C ILE A 155 -9.22 7.81 -6.31
N GLU A 156 -9.20 7.40 -5.03
CA GLU A 156 -10.23 7.79 -4.09
C GLU A 156 -10.19 9.28 -3.76
N ALA A 157 -9.01 9.92 -3.77
CA ALA A 157 -8.86 11.34 -3.48
C ALA A 157 -9.32 12.25 -4.65
N PHE A 158 -9.33 11.73 -5.87
CA PHE A 158 -9.67 12.46 -7.09
C PHE A 158 -10.93 11.91 -7.78
N SER A 159 -11.76 11.13 -7.09
CA SER A 159 -12.99 10.62 -7.71
C SER A 159 -14.20 10.59 -6.78
N THR A 160 -15.37 10.70 -7.40
CA THR A 160 -16.67 10.50 -6.78
C THR A 160 -17.36 9.27 -7.37
N THR A 161 -18.19 8.63 -6.55
CA THR A 161 -18.99 7.47 -6.95
C THR A 161 -19.98 7.88 -8.04
N CYS A 162 -20.13 7.06 -9.09
CA CYS A 162 -21.10 7.34 -10.15
C CYS A 162 -22.53 6.99 -9.69
N GLU A 163 -23.38 8.00 -9.54
CA GLU A 163 -24.78 7.86 -9.11
C GLU A 163 -25.60 7.07 -10.12
N SER A 164 -25.39 7.29 -11.43
CA SER A 164 -26.16 6.65 -12.50
C SER A 164 -26.05 5.12 -12.51
N CYS A 165 -24.91 4.58 -12.07
CA CYS A 165 -24.69 3.12 -12.04
C CYS A 165 -24.65 2.53 -10.63
N GLY A 166 -24.95 3.34 -9.59
CA GLY A 166 -24.93 2.90 -8.19
C GLY A 166 -23.55 2.55 -7.68
N GLY A 167 -22.50 3.23 -8.15
CA GLY A 167 -21.12 3.02 -7.72
C GLY A 167 -20.36 1.88 -8.39
N ARG A 168 -20.89 1.32 -9.48
CA ARG A 168 -20.11 0.43 -10.37
C ARG A 168 -18.97 1.16 -11.10
N GLY A 169 -19.06 2.47 -11.24
CA GLY A 169 -18.06 3.34 -11.84
C GLY A 169 -17.81 4.58 -11.00
N ILE A 170 -16.88 5.42 -11.46
CA ILE A 170 -16.45 6.64 -10.77
C ILE A 170 -16.30 7.79 -11.77
N HIS A 171 -16.49 9.01 -11.28
CA HIS A 171 -16.14 10.23 -11.99
C HIS A 171 -14.79 10.72 -11.49
N VAL A 172 -13.80 10.82 -12.39
CA VAL A 172 -12.45 11.30 -12.07
C VAL A 172 -12.38 12.80 -12.29
N HIS A 173 -11.77 13.51 -11.35
CA HIS A 173 -11.61 14.96 -11.33
C HIS A 173 -10.12 15.30 -11.41
N MET A 174 -9.81 16.48 -11.95
CA MET A 174 -8.43 16.99 -12.02
C MET A 174 -7.97 17.61 -10.70
N GLU A 175 -8.91 18.00 -9.85
CA GLU A 175 -8.66 18.53 -8.51
C GLU A 175 -9.11 17.51 -7.44
N PRO A 176 -8.43 17.48 -6.27
CA PRO A 176 -8.84 16.60 -5.18
C PRO A 176 -10.27 16.91 -4.71
N VAL A 177 -11.06 15.87 -4.50
CA VAL A 177 -12.43 16.00 -3.97
C VAL A 177 -12.43 15.99 -2.45
N ASN A 178 -13.11 16.98 -1.86
CA ASN A 178 -13.25 17.06 -0.41
C ASN A 178 -14.44 16.20 0.05
N LYS A 179 -14.18 14.91 0.32
CA LYS A 179 -15.24 13.96 0.70
C LYS A 179 -15.99 14.33 1.98
N ARG A 180 -15.33 15.02 2.92
CA ARG A 180 -15.97 15.49 4.18
C ARG A 180 -17.14 16.44 3.95
N SER A 181 -17.16 17.16 2.83
CA SER A 181 -18.24 18.08 2.45
C SER A 181 -19.42 17.34 1.85
N LEU A 182 -19.16 16.31 1.04
CA LEU A 182 -20.18 15.59 0.28
C LEU A 182 -21.03 14.64 1.14
N ASP A 183 -20.41 13.99 2.14
CA ASP A 183 -21.15 13.14 3.08
C ASP A 183 -22.15 13.94 3.94
N ARG A 184 -21.89 15.24 4.13
CA ARG A 184 -22.80 16.17 4.83
C ARG A 184 -23.97 16.62 3.97
N GLU A 185 -23.80 16.75 2.66
CA GLU A 185 -24.87 17.21 1.74
C GLU A 185 -25.85 16.09 1.36
N ILE A 186 -25.43 14.82 1.43
CA ILE A 186 -26.28 13.65 1.13
C ILE A 186 -27.14 13.22 2.33
N SER A 187 -26.90 13.78 3.52
CA SER A 187 -27.74 13.55 4.71
C SER A 187 -28.63 14.77 5.03
N PRO A 188 -29.76 15.00 4.31
CA PRO A 188 -30.76 15.93 4.79
C PRO A 188 -31.58 15.27 5.92
N THR A 189 -31.71 16.00 7.03
CA THR A 189 -32.61 15.80 8.18
C THR A 189 -32.32 14.67 9.17
N ASN A 190 -31.66 15.04 10.27
CA ASN A 190 -32.30 14.97 11.58
C ASN A 190 -31.81 16.15 12.42
N GLU A 191 -32.62 17.21 12.46
CA GLU A 191 -32.53 18.21 13.51
C GLU A 191 -32.93 17.54 14.84
N SER A 192 -31.96 17.39 15.74
CA SER A 192 -32.24 17.34 17.17
C SER A 192 -31.05 17.96 17.90
N GLU A 193 -31.24 19.25 18.19
CA GLU A 193 -30.77 20.05 19.32
C GLU A 193 -29.58 19.53 20.16
N ASP A 194 -28.55 20.38 20.15
CA ASP A 194 -27.75 20.84 21.29
C ASP A 194 -26.86 19.83 22.04
N SER A 195 -25.55 19.92 21.80
CA SER A 195 -24.50 19.56 22.76
C SER A 195 -23.21 20.29 22.36
N GLN A 196 -22.91 21.38 23.06
CA GLN A 196 -21.62 22.07 22.98
C GLN A 196 -20.47 21.14 23.42
N PRO A 197 -19.27 21.22 22.84
CA PRO A 197 -18.12 20.46 23.33
C PRO A 197 -17.49 21.18 24.53
N GLU A 198 -17.51 20.55 25.71
CA GLU A 198 -16.73 20.98 26.86
C GLU A 198 -15.22 20.73 26.61
N GLU A 199 -14.44 21.80 26.68
CA GLU A 199 -12.99 21.77 26.79
C GLU A 199 -12.59 21.16 28.15
N ARG A 200 -11.86 20.03 28.14
CA ARG A 200 -11.19 19.51 29.34
C ARG A 200 -9.76 20.05 29.40
N GLU A 201 -9.56 21.03 30.25
CA GLU A 201 -8.24 21.38 30.78
C GLU A 201 -7.83 20.34 31.83
N GLU A 202 -6.79 19.55 31.54
CA GLU A 202 -6.11 18.74 32.56
C GLU A 202 -5.15 19.65 33.34
N LYS A 203 -5.40 19.80 34.65
CA LYS A 203 -4.47 20.41 35.60
C LYS A 203 -3.55 19.33 36.15
N ASP A 204 -2.25 19.50 35.90
CA ASP A 204 -1.17 18.78 36.59
C ASP A 204 -1.10 19.29 38.04
N ASP A 205 -1.31 18.39 39.03
CA ASP A 205 -0.94 18.62 40.42
C ASP A 205 0.34 17.84 40.72
N ASP A 206 1.40 18.59 41.02
CA ASP A 206 2.72 18.15 41.46
C ASP A 206 2.65 17.31 42.75
N VAL A 207 3.32 16.15 42.76
CA VAL A 207 3.74 15.47 44.00
C VAL A 207 5.22 15.11 43.89
N GLU A 208 6.02 15.79 44.72
CA GLU A 208 7.45 15.61 44.92
C GLU A 208 7.78 14.18 45.40
N VAL A 209 8.81 13.58 44.80
CA VAL A 209 9.39 12.30 45.23
C VAL A 209 10.68 12.57 45.99
N GLU A 210 10.67 12.36 47.31
CA GLU A 210 11.89 12.25 48.11
C GLU A 210 12.51 10.86 47.99
N GLU A 211 13.78 10.83 47.58
CA GLU A 211 14.63 9.64 47.50
C GLU A 211 15.37 9.42 48.83
N SER A 212 15.29 8.21 49.40
CA SER A 212 16.27 7.75 50.39
C SER A 212 16.69 6.30 50.18
N LYS A 213 17.99 6.07 50.37
CA LYS A 213 18.79 4.92 49.92
C LYS A 213 18.78 3.75 50.91
N GLU A 214 19.11 2.57 50.36
CA GLU A 214 20.19 1.65 50.82
C GLU A 214 19.84 0.19 51.22
N SER A 215 20.32 -0.75 50.38
CA SER A 215 20.98 -2.06 50.64
C SER A 215 20.37 -3.19 51.51
N ARG A 216 20.30 -4.42 50.94
CA ARG A 216 21.08 -5.66 51.29
C ARG A 216 20.43 -6.96 50.70
N LYS A 217 21.27 -7.89 50.19
CA LYS A 217 20.95 -9.29 49.79
C LYS A 217 21.19 -10.27 50.98
N PRO A 218 21.17 -11.64 50.90
CA PRO A 218 20.64 -12.65 49.94
C PRO A 218 19.89 -13.86 50.62
N PHE A 219 19.61 -14.94 49.87
CA PHE A 219 19.33 -16.38 50.20
C PHE A 219 17.99 -16.88 49.62
N GLY A 220 17.84 -18.08 49.02
CA GLY A 220 18.70 -19.24 48.86
C GLY A 220 18.09 -20.27 47.88
N ARG A 221 18.92 -21.21 47.44
CA ARG A 221 18.62 -22.30 46.49
C ARG A 221 17.51 -23.26 46.95
N ARG A 222 16.72 -23.78 46.01
CA ARG A 222 16.46 -25.23 45.89
C ARG A 222 16.04 -25.63 44.47
N ARG A 223 16.73 -26.66 43.95
CA ARG A 223 16.52 -27.36 42.66
C ARG A 223 15.59 -28.58 42.85
N ARG A 224 15.10 -29.09 41.71
CA ARG A 224 14.59 -30.44 41.37
C ARG A 224 13.05 -30.58 41.45
N ARG A 225 12.35 -31.29 40.55
CA ARG A 225 12.65 -32.09 39.34
C ARG A 225 11.30 -32.34 38.61
N ALA A 226 11.40 -32.76 37.35
CA ALA A 226 10.34 -33.03 36.38
C ALA A 226 9.50 -34.30 36.62
N ALA A 227 8.49 -34.45 35.74
CA ALA A 227 7.69 -35.61 35.30
C ALA A 227 6.19 -35.42 35.63
N SER A 228 5.21 -35.74 34.78
CA SER A 228 5.13 -36.72 33.68
C SER A 228 3.94 -36.44 32.74
N SER A 229 4.02 -37.08 31.58
CA SER A 229 3.10 -37.19 30.44
C SER A 229 1.69 -37.73 30.75
N GLY A 230 0.70 -37.33 29.94
CA GLY A 230 -0.58 -38.02 29.78
C GLY A 230 -1.03 -38.03 28.32
N ILE A 231 -0.91 -39.20 27.68
CA ILE A 231 -1.51 -39.58 26.38
C ILE A 231 -2.93 -40.10 26.67
N VAL A 232 -3.91 -39.76 25.83
CA VAL A 232 -5.22 -40.44 25.78
C VAL A 232 -5.41 -40.99 24.37
N THR A 233 -5.54 -42.31 24.28
CA THR A 233 -5.96 -43.07 23.08
C THR A 233 -7.48 -43.33 23.11
N PRO A 234 -8.10 -43.60 21.93
CA PRO A 234 -9.52 -43.90 21.83
C PRO A 234 -9.81 -45.41 21.81
N GLY A 235 -11.02 -45.79 22.24
CA GLY A 235 -11.66 -47.09 22.05
C GLY A 235 -12.94 -47.12 22.88
N GLY A 236 -14.08 -47.68 22.47
CA GLY A 236 -14.52 -48.42 21.28
C GLY A 236 -15.85 -49.11 21.63
N SER A 237 -16.76 -49.19 20.64
CA SER A 237 -17.83 -50.19 20.42
C SER A 237 -18.90 -50.49 21.48
N VAL A 238 -20.17 -50.23 21.13
CA VAL A 238 -21.22 -51.26 20.89
C VAL A 238 -21.99 -50.86 19.63
#